data_AF-A0A2V9R8X0-F1
#
_entry.id   AF-A0A2V9R8X0-F1
#
_cell.length_a   1.000
_cell.length_b   1.000
_cell.length_c   1.000
_cell.angle_alpha   90.00
_cell.angle_beta   90.00
_cell.angle_gamma   90.00
#
_symmetry.space_group_name_H-M   'P 1'
#
loop_
_entity.id
_entity.type
_entity.pdbx_description
1 polymer ?
#
loop_
_entity_poly.entity_id
_entity_poly.type
_entity_poly.pdbx_seq_one_letter_code
_entity_poly.pdbx_strand_id
1 'polypeptide(L)' 'KVARVQYEYGKLLQRAGRVHPAREAFERARQLDPGYAPNLYSLSRLYASLGQPALAAQAADEFLAARQRHEPKAESK' A
#
# COMPACT_ATOMS: atom_id res chain seq x y z
N LYS A 1 5.20 8.17 10.91
CA LYS A 1 5.19 7.25 12.08
C LYS A 1 3.84 6.52 12.24
N VAL A 2 2.69 7.19 12.13
CA VAL A 2 1.36 6.55 12.33
C VAL A 2 0.95 5.63 11.17
N ALA A 3 1.24 5.99 9.91
CA ALA A 3 0.94 5.14 8.75
C ALA A 3 1.63 3.76 8.83
N ARG A 4 2.90 3.72 9.25
CA ARG A 4 3.65 2.48 9.49
C ARG A 4 2.97 1.58 10.53
N VAL A 5 2.42 2.15 11.60
CA VAL A 5 1.74 1.36 12.64
C VAL A 5 0.47 0.72 12.08
N GLN A 6 -0.35 1.49 11.35
CA GLN A 6 -1.56 0.95 10.69
C GLN A 6 -1.21 -0.13 9.66
N TYR A 7 -0.12 0.05 8.91
CA TYR A 7 0.40 -0.95 7.99
C TYR A 7 0.82 -2.25 8.68
N GLU A 8 1.63 -2.18 9.74
CA GLU A 8 2.04 -3.38 10.46
C GLU A 8 0.84 -4.08 11.11
N TYR A 9 -0.13 -3.31 11.61
CA TYR A 9 -1.39 -3.85 12.12
C TYR A 9 -2.18 -4.59 11.02
N GLY A 10 -2.29 -4.00 9.82
CA GLY A 10 -2.92 -4.64 8.66
C GLY A 10 -2.22 -5.96 8.27
N LYS A 11 -0.89 -6.00 8.31
CA LYS A 11 -0.12 -7.24 8.06
C LYS A 11 -0.41 -8.33 9.09
N LEU A 12 -0.49 -7.97 10.37
CA LEU A 12 -0.83 -8.92 11.43
C LEU A 12 -2.24 -9.48 11.23
N LEU A 13 -3.21 -8.62 10.92
CA LEU A 13 -4.59 -9.02 10.62
C LEU A 13 -4.67 -9.95 9.40
N GLN A 14 -3.92 -9.63 8.33
CA GLN A 14 -3.87 -10.47 7.13
C GLN A 14 -3.30 -11.86 7.43
N ARG A 15 -2.21 -11.93 8.22
CA ARG A 15 -1.63 -13.22 8.66
C ARG A 15 -2.58 -14.03 9.54
N ALA A 16 -3.43 -13.35 10.31
CA ALA A 16 -4.49 -13.98 11.09
C ALA A 16 -5.73 -14.38 10.26
N GLY A 17 -5.69 -14.26 8.93
CA GLY A 17 -6.83 -14.55 8.05
C GLY A 17 -7.96 -13.53 8.12
N ARG A 18 -7.78 -12.42 8.86
CA ARG A 18 -8.78 -11.36 9.02
C ARG A 18 -8.66 -10.35 7.88
N VAL A 19 -9.06 -10.79 6.69
CA VAL A 19 -8.88 -10.05 5.43
C VAL A 19 -9.61 -8.69 5.42
N HIS A 20 -10.86 -8.62 5.86
CA HIS A 20 -11.61 -7.35 5.91
C HIS A 20 -10.97 -6.32 6.86
N PRO A 21 -10.68 -6.65 8.13
CA PRO A 21 -9.94 -5.75 9.02
C PRO A 21 -8.56 -5.34 8.48
N ALA A 22 -7.85 -6.26 7.83
CA ALA A 22 -6.54 -5.95 7.24
C ALA A 22 -6.66 -4.86 6.18
N ARG A 23 -7.68 -4.95 5.30
CA ARG A 23 -7.98 -3.92 4.30
C ARG A 23 -8.22 -2.55 4.96
N GLU A 24 -9.04 -2.49 6.00
CA GLU A 24 -9.31 -1.22 6.69
C GLU A 24 -8.05 -0.60 7.30
N ALA A 25 -7.18 -1.42 7.91
CA ALA A 25 -5.92 -0.95 8.47
C ALA A 25 -4.99 -0.39 7.38
N PHE A 26 -4.91 -1.06 6.23
CA PHE A 26 -4.13 -0.58 5.10
C PHE A 26 -4.70 0.69 4.45
N GLU A 27 -6.02 0.82 4.36
CA GLU A 27 -6.67 2.05 3.87
C GLU A 27 -6.43 3.22 4.84
N ARG A 28 -6.48 2.99 6.16
CA ARG A 28 -6.07 4.01 7.14
C ARG A 28 -4.59 4.38 6.97
N ALA A 29 -3.71 3.41 6.73
CA ALA A 29 -2.30 3.70 6.46
C ALA A 29 -2.12 4.57 5.20
N ARG A 30 -2.91 4.33 4.14
CA ARG A 30 -2.93 5.14 2.91
C ARG A 30 -3.46 6.56 3.14
N GLN A 31 -4.49 6.73 3.96
CA GLN A 31 -5.00 8.05 4.33
C GLN A 31 -3.98 8.86 5.13
N LEU A 32 -3.21 8.19 6.00
CA LEU A 32 -2.20 8.84 6.85
C LEU A 32 -0.93 9.21 6.09
N ASP A 33 -0.53 8.39 5.11
CA ASP A 33 0.61 8.65 4.25
C ASP A 33 0.35 8.07 2.86
N PRO A 34 -0.19 8.88 1.94
CA PRO A 34 -0.48 8.46 0.56
C PRO A 34 0.76 8.04 -0.23
N GLY A 35 1.98 8.42 0.22
CA GLY A 35 3.24 8.07 -0.42
C GLY A 35 3.93 6.85 0.19
N TYR A 36 3.32 6.20 1.19
CA TYR A 36 3.96 5.09 1.89
C TYR A 36 4.00 3.82 1.04
N ALA A 37 5.06 3.71 0.24
CA ALA A 37 5.23 2.66 -0.78
C ALA A 37 5.02 1.21 -0.27
N PRO A 38 5.49 0.79 0.93
CA PRO A 38 5.20 -0.54 1.46
C PRO A 38 3.71 -0.86 1.62
N ASN A 39 2.91 0.15 1.98
CA ASN A 39 1.47 0.01 2.14
C ASN A 39 0.76 -0.07 0.79
N LEU A 40 1.10 0.80 -0.16
CA LEU A 40 0.52 0.79 -1.51
C LEU A 40 0.73 -0.55 -2.22
N TYR A 41 1.93 -1.10 -2.11
CA TYR A 41 2.23 -2.45 -2.63
C TYR A 41 1.38 -3.53 -1.97
N SER A 42 1.17 -3.44 -0.66
CA SER A 42 0.38 -4.43 0.09
C SER A 42 -1.12 -4.31 -0.22
N LEU A 43 -1.65 -3.09 -0.39
CA LEU A 43 -3.01 -2.85 -0.86
C LEU A 43 -3.23 -3.42 -2.26
N SER A 44 -2.32 -3.18 -3.19
CA SER A 44 -2.42 -3.71 -4.56
C SER A 44 -2.56 -5.23 -4.56
N ARG A 45 -1.70 -5.94 -3.81
CA ARG A 45 -1.76 -7.40 -3.67
C ARG A 45 -3.03 -7.88 -2.97
N LEU A 46 -3.45 -7.18 -1.92
CA LEU A 46 -4.68 -7.52 -1.19
C LEU A 46 -5.89 -7.40 -2.10
N TYR A 47 -6.01 -6.31 -2.85
CA TYR A 47 -7.10 -6.10 -3.81
C TYR A 47 -7.10 -7.13 -4.94
N ALA A 48 -5.92 -7.51 -5.45
CA ALA A 48 -5.82 -8.60 -6.42
C ALA A 48 -6.34 -9.94 -5.84
N SER A 49 -5.97 -10.27 -4.59
CA SER A 49 -6.46 -11.49 -3.93
C SER A 49 -7.96 -11.48 -3.63
N LEU A 50 -8.56 -10.29 -3.52
CA LEU A 50 -9.99 -10.08 -3.29
C LEU A 50 -10.81 -10.04 -4.59
N GLY A 51 -10.19 -10.22 -5.76
CA GLY A 51 -10.89 -10.11 -7.05
C GLY A 51 -11.30 -8.69 -7.39
N GLN A 52 -10.56 -7.68 -6.91
CA GLN A 52 -10.82 -6.26 -7.11
C GLN A 52 -9.73 -5.62 -7.99
N PRO A 53 -9.64 -5.99 -9.29
CA PRO A 53 -8.52 -5.62 -10.15
C PRO A 53 -8.38 -4.11 -10.38
N ALA A 54 -9.49 -3.37 -10.44
CA ALA A 54 -9.46 -1.91 -10.61
C ALA A 54 -8.74 -1.21 -9.43
N LEU A 55 -9.07 -1.61 -8.19
CA LEU A 55 -8.42 -1.08 -6.99
C LEU A 55 -6.97 -1.55 -6.88
N ALA A 56 -6.68 -2.78 -7.32
CA ALA A 56 -5.32 -3.31 -7.35
C ALA A 56 -4.41 -2.51 -8.30
N ALA A 57 -4.92 -2.18 -9.50
CA ALA A 57 -4.22 -1.37 -10.49
C ALA A 57 -3.98 0.05 -9.96
N GLN A 58 -5.01 0.69 -9.40
CA GLN A 58 -4.86 2.02 -8.82
C GLN A 58 -3.78 2.07 -7.73
N ALA A 59 -3.78 1.11 -6.80
CA ALA A 59 -2.76 1.05 -5.75
C ALA A 59 -1.35 0.76 -6.31
N ALA A 60 -1.25 0.02 -7.42
CA ALA A 60 0.02 -0.22 -8.10
C ALA A 60 0.55 1.05 -8.79
N ASP A 61 -0.32 1.82 -9.44
CA ASP A 61 0.04 3.09 -10.07
C ASP A 61 0.54 4.10 -9.02
N GLU A 62 -0.15 4.19 -7.88
CA GLU A 62 0.28 5.01 -6.76
C GLU A 62 1.64 4.56 -6.20
N PHE A 63 1.86 3.25 -6.10
CA PHE A 63 3.15 2.70 -5.67
C PHE A 63 4.29 3.09 -6.63
N LEU A 64 4.05 2.99 -7.94
CA LEU A 64 5.03 3.37 -8.96
C LEU A 64 5.33 4.87 -8.92
N ALA A 65 4.30 5.70 -8.79
CA ALA A 65 4.45 7.15 -8.65
C ALA A 65 5.25 7.52 -7.39
N ALA A 66 4.99 6.85 -6.25
CA ALA A 66 5.72 7.06 -5.00
C ALA A 66 7.21 6.69 -5.14
N ARG A 67 7.54 5.63 -5.89
CA ARG A 67 8.93 5.25 -6.19
C ARG A 67 9.63 6.26 -7.08
N GLN A 68 8.99 6.69 -8.18
CA GLN A 68 9.55 7.68 -9.10
C GLN A 68 9.80 9.04 -8.43
N ARG A 69 9.00 9.38 -7.41
CA ARG A 69 9.21 10.58 -6.60
C ARG A 69 10.40 10.46 -5.64
N HIS A 70 10.73 9.24 -5.22
CA HIS A 70 11.85 8.94 -4.32
C HIS A 70 13.14 8.60 -5.04
N GLU A 71 13.10 8.26 -6.32
CA GLU A 71 14.27 8.24 -7.20
C GLU A 71 14.59 9.69 -7.56
N PRO A 72 15.70 10.30 -7.07
CA PRO A 72 16.22 11.46 -7.75
C PRO A 72 16.50 11.00 -9.18
N LYS A 73 15.93 11.68 -10.18
CA LYS A 73 16.31 11.49 -11.58
C LYS A 73 17.84 11.43 -11.58
N ALA A 74 18.40 10.26 -11.86
CA ALA A 74 19.83 10.12 -11.99
C ALA A 74 20.22 11.09 -13.10
N GLU A 75 20.84 12.20 -12.70
CA GLU A 75 21.30 13.22 -13.62
C GLU A 75 22.25 12.53 -14.59
N SER A 76 21.89 12.67 -15.86
CA SER A 76 22.69 12.37 -17.03
C SER A 76 24.13 12.87 -16.81
N LYS A 77 25.10 11.97 -16.97
CA LYS A 77 26.44 12.33 -17.43
C LYS A 77 26.71 11.60 -18.72
#